data_AF-A0A3D1ZMA1-F1
#
_entry.id   AF-A0A3D1ZMA1-F1
#
_cell.length_a   1.000
_cell.length_b   1.000
_cell.length_c   1.000
_cell.angle_alpha   90.00
_cell.angle_beta   90.00
_cell.angle_gamma   90.00
#
_symmetry.space_group_name_H-M   'P 1'
#
loop_
_entity.id
_entity.type
_entity.pdbx_description
1 polymer ?
#
loop_
_entity_poly.entity_id
_entity_poly.type
_entity_poly.pdbx_seq_one_letter_code
_entity_poly.pdbx_strand_id
1 'polypeptide(L)' 'HRGIGPHVRGYTPTIWGLGTIAWPSTYGHGGAGTSYSWADPESDVSFSYISNCMAPEPWHTVRLDKISNLAHASIVEL' A
#
# COMPACT_ATOMS: atom_id res chain seq x y z
N HIS A 1 -9.38 -17.56 -2.52
CA HIS A 1 -8.63 -17.27 -3.74
C HIS A 1 -8.80 -15.79 -4.05
N ARG A 2 -7.70 -15.04 -4.22
CA ARG A 2 -7.73 -13.59 -4.46
C ARG A 2 -7.78 -13.33 -5.97
N GLY A 3 -8.62 -12.40 -6.42
CA GLY A 3 -8.67 -11.99 -7.82
C GLY A 3 -7.55 -11.00 -8.20
N ILE A 4 -7.48 -10.63 -9.47
CA ILE A 4 -6.57 -9.60 -10.04
C ILE A 4 -7.12 -8.17 -9.80
N GLY A 5 -8.13 -8.03 -8.94
CA GLY A 5 -8.79 -6.76 -8.67
C GLY A 5 -7.98 -5.84 -7.75
N PRO A 6 -8.28 -4.53 -7.75
CA PRO A 6 -7.71 -3.61 -6.79
C PRO A 6 -8.08 -4.00 -5.36
N HIS A 7 -7.14 -3.81 -4.44
CA HIS A 7 -7.36 -3.86 -3.00
C HIS A 7 -7.87 -2.51 -2.53
N VAL A 8 -8.78 -2.52 -1.56
CA VAL A 8 -9.26 -1.32 -0.85
C VAL A 8 -8.84 -1.46 0.61
N ARG A 9 -8.39 -0.36 1.25
CA ARG A 9 -7.89 -0.34 2.63
C ARG A 9 -8.96 -0.71 3.66
N GLY A 10 -10.20 -0.26 3.46
CA GLY A 10 -11.31 -0.55 4.36
C GLY A 10 -11.00 -0.28 5.84
N TYR A 11 -11.74 -0.95 6.73
CA TYR A 11 -11.66 -0.73 8.18
C TYR A 11 -11.02 -1.89 8.94
N THR A 12 -10.58 -2.96 8.27
CA THR A 12 -9.99 -4.11 8.95
C THR A 12 -8.59 -3.77 9.48
N PRO A 13 -8.09 -4.44 10.53
CA PRO A 13 -6.80 -4.10 11.13
C PRO A 13 -5.60 -4.24 10.19
N THR A 14 -5.67 -5.14 9.20
CA THR A 14 -4.53 -5.50 8.35
C THR A 14 -4.94 -5.57 6.90
N ILE A 15 -4.36 -4.71 6.05
CA ILE A 15 -4.43 -4.82 4.60
C ILE A 15 -3.04 -4.71 3.99
N TRP A 16 -2.74 -5.62 3.06
CA TRP A 16 -1.43 -5.77 2.43
C TRP A 16 -1.02 -4.53 1.64
N GLY A 17 0.09 -3.91 2.02
CA GLY A 17 0.82 -2.95 1.20
C GLY A 17 0.17 -1.57 0.99
N LEU A 18 -1.01 -1.31 1.58
CA LEU A 18 -1.65 0.02 1.54
C LEU A 18 -1.24 0.93 2.71
N GLY A 19 -0.61 0.38 3.74
CA GLY A 19 -0.30 1.09 4.98
C GLY A 19 -1.40 0.96 6.03
N THR A 20 -0.99 0.93 7.29
CA THR A 20 -1.83 0.76 8.46
C THR A 20 -2.65 2.02 8.78
N ILE A 21 -2.07 3.20 8.53
CA ILE A 21 -2.68 4.51 8.83
C ILE A 21 -3.37 5.18 7.64
N ALA A 22 -3.47 4.47 6.50
CA ALA A 22 -4.15 4.97 5.30
C ALA A 22 -5.65 5.18 5.54
N TRP A 23 -6.26 6.12 4.81
CA TRP A 23 -7.70 6.29 4.83
C TRP A 23 -8.43 5.03 4.33
N PRO A 24 -9.62 4.70 4.85
CA PRO A 24 -10.36 3.50 4.45
C PRO A 24 -10.71 3.43 2.96
N SER A 25 -10.82 4.57 2.28
CA SER A 25 -11.11 4.69 0.85
C SER A 25 -9.87 4.53 -0.04
N THR A 26 -8.66 4.47 0.52
CA THR A 26 -7.43 4.20 -0.24
C THR A 26 -7.53 2.87 -1.00
N TYR A 27 -7.16 2.85 -2.28
CA TYR A 27 -7.19 1.65 -3.12
C TYR A 27 -5.92 1.50 -3.95
N GLY A 28 -5.56 0.26 -4.30
CA GLY A 28 -4.33 0.00 -5.05
C GLY A 28 -4.12 -1.46 -5.41
N HIS A 29 -2.98 -1.77 -6.03
CA HIS A 29 -2.63 -3.15 -6.38
C HIS A 29 -1.12 -3.36 -6.33
N GLY A 30 -0.74 -4.57 -5.94
CA GLY A 30 0.65 -5.00 -5.85
C GLY A 30 1.06 -5.88 -7.01
N GLY A 31 2.26 -5.66 -7.53
CA GLY A 31 2.95 -6.64 -8.37
C GLY A 31 3.52 -7.78 -7.52
N ALA A 32 3.95 -8.86 -8.19
CA ALA A 32 4.54 -10.02 -7.51
C ALA A 32 5.94 -9.71 -6.97
N GLY A 33 6.05 -9.15 -5.77
CA GLY A 33 7.32 -8.96 -5.07
C GLY A 33 8.18 -7.82 -5.60
N THR A 34 7.68 -6.98 -6.51
CA THR A 34 8.49 -5.96 -7.22
C THR A 34 7.92 -4.56 -7.14
N SER A 35 6.60 -4.41 -7.09
CA SER A 35 5.93 -3.11 -7.15
C SER A 35 4.65 -3.06 -6.33
N TYR A 36 4.21 -1.85 -6.00
CA TYR A 36 2.88 -1.58 -5.46
C TYR A 36 2.50 -0.13 -5.76
N SER A 37 1.28 0.09 -6.25
CA SER A 37 0.74 1.43 -6.47
C SER A 37 -0.61 1.58 -5.80
N TRP A 38 -0.87 2.75 -5.22
CA TRP A 38 -2.16 3.09 -4.62
C TRP A 38 -2.50 4.57 -4.82
N ALA A 39 -3.79 4.87 -4.70
CA ALA A 39 -4.33 6.22 -4.65
C ALA A 39 -5.20 6.37 -3.40
N ASP A 40 -5.10 7.54 -2.78
CA ASP A 40 -5.88 7.91 -1.61
C ASP A 40 -6.73 9.16 -1.91
N PRO A 41 -8.05 9.00 -2.15
CA PRO A 41 -8.93 10.10 -2.51
C PRO A 41 -9.15 11.14 -1.41
N GLU A 42 -8.94 10.82 -0.13
CA GLU A 42 -9.18 11.79 0.95
C GLU A 42 -8.05 12.82 1.06
N SER A 43 -6.83 12.40 0.71
CA SER A 43 -5.64 13.25 0.75
C SER A 43 -5.23 13.80 -0.62
N ASP A 44 -5.92 13.40 -1.69
CA ASP A 44 -5.57 13.68 -3.09
C ASP A 44 -4.15 13.22 -3.48
N VAL A 45 -3.61 12.21 -2.79
CA VAL A 45 -2.25 11.69 -3.00
C VAL A 45 -2.26 10.30 -3.62
N SER A 46 -1.32 10.07 -4.54
CA SER A 46 -1.02 8.73 -5.05
C SER A 46 0.45 8.39 -4.84
N PHE A 47 0.73 7.11 -4.73
CA PHE A 47 2.06 6.59 -4.44
C PHE A 47 2.36 5.36 -5.30
N SER A 48 3.62 5.21 -5.68
CA SER A 48 4.11 4.02 -6.37
C SER A 48 5.49 3.63 -5.87
N TYR A 49 5.62 2.38 -5.43
CA TYR A 49 6.88 1.72 -5.14
C TYR A 49 7.24 0.79 -6.31
N ILE A 50 8.47 0.91 -6.81
CA ILE A 50 9.00 0.06 -7.88
C ILE A 50 10.41 -0.38 -7.51
N SER A 51 10.70 -1.67 -7.66
CA SER A 51 12.02 -2.25 -7.52
C SER A 51 12.33 -3.20 -8.67
N ASN A 52 13.61 -3.32 -9.02
CA ASN A 52 14.09 -4.21 -10.08
C ASN A 52 14.34 -5.65 -9.59
N CYS A 53 14.23 -5.90 -8.28
CA CYS A 53 14.49 -7.20 -7.68
C CYS A 53 13.22 -7.70 -6.99
N MET A 54 12.72 -8.85 -7.46
CA MET A 54 11.65 -9.56 -6.79
C MET A 54 12.15 -10.03 -5.44
N ALA A 55 11.48 -9.61 -4.37
CA ALA A 55 11.77 -10.09 -3.03
C ALA A 55 10.67 -11.03 -2.53
N PRO A 56 11.03 -12.16 -1.91
CA PRO A 56 10.06 -13.12 -1.42
C PRO A 56 9.32 -12.59 -0.18
N GLU A 57 8.17 -13.20 0.10
CA GLU A 57 7.47 -13.02 1.37
C GLU A 57 8.28 -13.63 2.54
N PRO A 58 8.24 -13.04 3.75
CA PRO A 58 7.46 -11.86 4.15
C PRO A 58 8.17 -10.52 3.89
N TRP A 59 9.38 -10.53 3.34
CA TRP A 59 10.19 -9.31 3.20
C TRP A 59 9.47 -8.24 2.37
N HIS A 60 8.84 -8.63 1.26
CA HIS A 60 8.12 -7.68 0.42
C HIS A 60 6.90 -7.06 1.11
N THR A 61 6.06 -7.83 1.80
CA THR A 61 4.95 -7.26 2.57
C THR A 61 5.43 -6.33 3.68
N VAL A 62 6.47 -6.72 4.44
CA VAL A 62 6.98 -5.90 5.56
C VAL A 62 7.58 -4.58 5.07
N ARG A 63 8.36 -4.58 3.99
CA ARG A 63 8.92 -3.33 3.45
C ARG A 63 7.82 -2.43 2.88
N LEU A 64 6.80 -2.99 2.23
CA LEU A 64 5.71 -2.20 1.65
C LEU A 64 4.85 -1.52 2.73
N ASP A 65 4.57 -2.21 3.83
CA ASP A 65 3.85 -1.60 4.94
C ASP A 65 4.64 -0.42 5.54
N LYS A 66 5.95 -0.60 5.78
CA LYS A 66 6.81 0.50 6.26
C LYS A 66 6.85 1.69 5.31
N ILE A 67 7.11 1.44 4.02
CA ILE A 67 7.24 2.52 3.03
C ILE A 67 5.90 3.23 2.82
N SER A 68 4.79 2.49 2.75
CA SER A 68 3.46 3.10 2.61
C SER A 68 3.09 3.91 3.85
N ASN A 69 3.40 3.42 5.05
CA ASN A 69 3.19 4.19 6.28
C ASN A 69 4.03 5.46 6.34
N LEU A 70 5.26 5.44 5.82
CA LEU A 70 6.07 6.66 5.71
C LEU A 70 5.45 7.67 4.74
N ALA A 71 4.92 7.21 3.60
CA ALA A 71 4.22 8.07 2.65
C ALA A 71 2.95 8.69 3.28
N HIS A 72 2.11 7.86 3.93
CA HIS A 72 0.93 8.36 4.64
C HIS A 72 1.28 9.31 5.79
N ALA A 73 2.33 9.01 6.57
CA ALA A 73 2.75 9.89 7.65
C ALA A 73 3.24 11.26 7.16
N SER A 74 3.71 11.36 5.90
CA SER A 74 4.17 12.63 5.32
C SER A 74 3.04 13.55 4.85
N ILE A 75 1.79 13.06 4.83
CA ILE A 75 0.62 13.80 4.32
C ILE A 75 -0.46 14.04 5.39
N VAL A 76 -0.34 13.42 6.57
CA VAL A 76 -1.26 13.68 7.70
C VAL A 76 -0.94 15.06 8.29
N GLU A 77 -1.91 15.98 8.23
CA GLU A 77 -1.86 17.22 9.01
C GLU A 77 -2.10 16.91 10.50
N LEU A 78 -1.24 17.44 11.38
CA LEU A 78 -1.34 17.31 12.85
C LEU A 78 -2.32 18.33 13.45
#